data_AF-A0A9X1S187-F1
#
_entry.id   AF-A0A9X1S187-F1
#
_cell.length_a   1.000
_cell.length_b   1.000
_cell.length_c   1.000
_cell.angle_alpha   90.00
_cell.angle_beta   90.00
_cell.angle_gamma   90.00
#
_symmetry.space_group_name_H-M   'P 1'
#
loop_
_entity.id
_entity.type
_entity.pdbx_description
1 polymer ?
#
loop_
_entity_poly.entity_id
_entity_poly.type
_entity_poly.pdbx_seq_one_letter_code
_entity_poly.pdbx_strand_id
1 'polypeptide(L)'
;MDELTLLRSTRDDSREPTPKALAAGRAALLNHVAQEAGNVTTARPAARKRRLLPALSWATAGVAAVLTGALVVGNVTLDATSAYASEVLRTAATQTIQYADLVPGSGEYLRARTHARWQACEMVGDGSQQDKCEPNDQILDVYMPADPAAEWVLYRDWGNMQGVLTGESIETTRAVGGYFYDPVYSWVNVDYAEIPTDGAAAYEWIDGQYNGGSASRDEDNFVRIADILRSGLVPAAPRAALLDALSRIPGVTATDDVANLDGVTGVAIGRNEPFRAGERQEIIIDPNTGLVIGERALAGATLFGWTLNQEVSLTAIESTIVDAAP
;
A
#
# COMPACT_ATOMS: atom_id res chain seq x y z
N MET A 1 28.16 -22.99 -22.74
CA MET A 1 27.40 -21.74 -22.95
C MET A 1 25.94 -22.16 -22.95
N ASP A 2 25.17 -21.70 -21.96
CA ASP A 2 23.78 -22.12 -21.73
C ASP A 2 22.83 -21.41 -22.73
N GLU A 3 21.74 -22.09 -23.12
CA GLU A 3 20.75 -21.64 -24.10
C GLU A 3 20.13 -20.28 -23.74
N LEU A 4 19.99 -19.95 -22.45
CA LEU A 4 19.54 -18.64 -21.99
C LEU A 4 20.56 -17.52 -22.26
N THR A 5 21.85 -17.86 -22.26
CA THR A 5 22.92 -16.91 -22.58
C THR A 5 22.96 -16.64 -24.10
N LEU A 6 22.70 -17.67 -24.92
CA LEU A 6 22.58 -17.52 -26.36
C LEU A 6 21.39 -16.62 -26.73
N LEU A 7 20.23 -16.86 -26.11
CA LEU A 7 19.01 -16.08 -26.32
C LEU A 7 19.16 -14.60 -25.94
N ARG A 8 19.85 -14.30 -24.84
CA ARG A 8 20.15 -12.90 -24.44
C ARG A 8 21.14 -12.22 -25.41
N SER A 9 22.08 -12.97 -25.97
CA SER A 9 23.07 -12.41 -26.91
C SER A 9 22.51 -12.10 -28.31
N THR A 10 21.40 -12.74 -28.69
CA THR A 10 20.77 -12.58 -30.01
C THR A 10 19.52 -11.69 -30.01
N ARG A 11 19.06 -11.24 -28.83
CA ARG A 11 17.85 -10.44 -28.73
C ARG A 11 18.16 -8.98 -29.04
N ASP A 12 17.65 -8.53 -30.18
CA ASP A 12 17.62 -7.12 -30.56
C ASP A 12 16.44 -6.44 -29.86
N ASP A 13 16.68 -5.92 -28.65
CA ASP A 13 15.68 -5.22 -27.81
C ASP A 13 15.21 -3.89 -28.40
N SER A 14 15.70 -3.49 -29.59
CA SER A 14 15.33 -2.26 -30.27
C SER A 14 14.07 -2.33 -31.13
N ARG A 15 13.47 -3.52 -31.30
CA ARG A 15 12.25 -3.68 -32.10
C ARG A 15 11.02 -3.88 -31.23
N GLU A 16 10.24 -2.82 -31.07
CA GLU A 16 8.87 -2.95 -30.57
C GLU A 16 8.05 -3.89 -31.47
N PRO A 17 7.34 -4.89 -30.91
CA PRO A 17 6.54 -5.80 -31.70
C PRO A 17 5.41 -5.04 -32.39
N THR A 18 5.26 -5.23 -33.70
CA THR A 18 4.17 -4.58 -34.44
C THR A 18 2.80 -4.95 -33.83
N PRO A 19 1.79 -4.06 -33.86
CA PRO A 19 0.45 -4.36 -33.36
C PRO A 19 -0.16 -5.65 -33.94
N LYS A 20 0.19 -5.98 -35.18
CA LYS A 20 -0.21 -7.21 -35.85
C LYS A 20 0.39 -8.47 -35.19
N ALA A 21 1.66 -8.41 -34.79
CA ALA A 21 2.32 -9.50 -34.08
C ALA A 21 1.73 -9.71 -32.68
N LEU A 22 1.42 -8.62 -31.97
CA LEU A 22 0.74 -8.67 -30.67
C LEU A 22 -0.68 -9.25 -30.78
N ALA A 23 -1.45 -8.84 -31.78
CA ALA A 23 -2.79 -9.37 -32.03
C ALA A 23 -2.75 -10.87 -32.38
N ALA A 24 -1.78 -11.29 -33.20
CA ALA A 24 -1.57 -12.71 -33.54
C ALA A 24 -1.16 -13.54 -32.32
N GLY A 25 -0.26 -13.02 -31.47
CA GLY A 25 0.14 -13.66 -30.22
C GLY A 25 -1.02 -13.81 -29.24
N ARG A 26 -1.84 -12.77 -29.07
CA ARG A 26 -3.04 -12.81 -28.23
C ARG A 26 -4.06 -13.83 -28.74
N ALA A 27 -4.29 -13.88 -30.05
CA ALA A 27 -5.21 -14.87 -30.64
C ALA A 27 -4.70 -16.31 -30.46
N ALA A 28 -3.38 -16.54 -30.60
CA ALA A 28 -2.78 -17.84 -30.37
C ALA A 28 -2.93 -18.28 -28.90
N LEU A 29 -2.69 -17.37 -27.95
CA LEU A 29 -2.85 -17.62 -26.52
C LEU A 29 -4.31 -17.97 -26.16
N LEU A 30 -5.27 -17.17 -26.63
CA LEU A 30 -6.69 -17.41 -26.36
C LEU A 30 -7.18 -18.73 -26.96
N ASN A 31 -6.69 -19.10 -28.15
CA ASN A 31 -6.99 -20.41 -28.74
C ASN A 31 -6.41 -21.57 -27.92
N HIS A 32 -5.24 -21.39 -27.31
CA HIS A 32 -4.64 -22.41 -26.46
C HIS A 32 -5.44 -22.61 -25.15
N VAL A 33 -5.85 -21.50 -24.52
CA VAL A 33 -6.72 -21.51 -23.32
C VAL A 33 -8.07 -22.17 -23.64
N ALA A 34 -8.65 -21.90 -24.80
CA ALA A 34 -9.90 -22.54 -25.23
C ALA A 34 -9.76 -24.04 -25.51
N GLN A 35 -8.61 -24.48 -26.04
CA GLN A 35 -8.30 -25.89 -26.26
C GLN A 35 -8.07 -26.65 -24.93
N GLU A 36 -7.46 -26.01 -23.94
CA GLU A 36 -7.32 -26.58 -22.59
C GLU A 36 -8.66 -26.66 -21.85
N ALA A 37 -9.50 -25.64 -21.98
CA ALA A 37 -10.86 -25.65 -21.40
C ALA A 37 -11.76 -26.73 -22.04
N GLY A 38 -11.55 -27.06 -23.31
CA GLY A 38 -12.27 -28.11 -24.03
C GLY A 38 -11.90 -29.55 -23.63
N ASN A 39 -10.79 -29.76 -22.91
CA ASN A 39 -10.31 -31.09 -22.50
C ASN A 39 -10.75 -31.53 -21.10
N VAL A 40 -11.60 -30.75 -20.40
CA VAL A 40 -12.21 -31.18 -19.14
C VAL A 40 -13.41 -32.09 -19.44
N THR A 41 -13.12 -33.35 -19.77
CA THR A 41 -14.15 -34.41 -19.82
C THR A 41 -14.50 -34.80 -18.38
N THR A 42 -15.69 -34.43 -17.93
CA THR A 42 -16.26 -34.88 -16.64
C THR A 42 -16.57 -36.38 -16.69
N ALA A 43 -15.57 -37.21 -16.36
CA ALA A 43 -15.77 -38.65 -16.22
C ALA A 43 -16.57 -38.97 -14.94
N ARG A 44 -17.84 -39.37 -15.12
CA ARG A 44 -18.67 -40.00 -14.05
C ARG A 44 -18.02 -41.30 -13.56
N PRO A 45 -17.96 -41.59 -12.26
CA PRO A 45 -17.44 -42.87 -11.79
C PRO A 45 -18.50 -43.97 -11.98
N ALA A 46 -18.15 -45.02 -12.70
CA ALA A 46 -18.94 -46.25 -12.78
C ALA A 46 -18.62 -47.16 -11.59
N ALA A 47 -19.66 -47.60 -10.88
CA ALA A 47 -19.57 -48.52 -9.75
C ALA A 47 -19.01 -49.89 -10.19
N ARG A 48 -17.96 -50.38 -9.51
CA ARG A 48 -17.42 -51.74 -9.71
C ARG A 48 -17.33 -52.50 -8.39
N LYS A 49 -17.87 -53.73 -8.42
CA LYS A 49 -18.12 -54.65 -7.30
C LYS A 49 -16.86 -55.04 -6.54
N ARG A 50 -16.94 -55.01 -5.20
CA ARG A 50 -15.95 -55.55 -4.25
C ARG A 50 -15.78 -57.06 -4.40
N ARG A 51 -14.53 -57.54 -4.41
CA ARG A 51 -14.14 -58.85 -3.89
C ARG A 51 -12.98 -58.64 -2.90
N LEU A 52 -13.08 -59.32 -1.76
CA LEU A 52 -12.18 -59.25 -0.61
C LEU A 52 -11.12 -60.36 -0.64
N LEU A 53 -10.05 -60.10 0.11
CA LEU A 53 -9.02 -60.98 0.71
C LEU A 53 -7.67 -61.09 -0.03
N PRO A 54 -6.55 -61.36 0.70
CA PRO A 54 -6.10 -60.77 1.96
C PRO A 54 -4.62 -60.28 1.88
N ALA A 55 -4.15 -59.68 2.99
CA ALA A 55 -2.89 -58.98 3.16
C ALA A 55 -1.61 -59.83 2.93
N LEU A 56 -0.59 -59.18 2.36
CA LEU A 56 0.83 -59.45 2.62
C LEU A 56 1.63 -58.17 2.37
N SER A 57 2.67 -58.02 3.15
CA SER A 57 3.19 -56.75 3.62
C SER A 57 4.63 -56.51 3.11
N TRP A 58 5.02 -55.23 3.10
CA TRP A 58 6.38 -54.64 2.94
C TRP A 58 6.86 -54.36 1.50
N ALA A 59 6.86 -53.09 1.11
CA ALA A 59 7.97 -52.44 0.42
C ALA A 59 7.79 -50.91 0.45
N THR A 60 8.78 -50.23 1.01
CA THR A 60 9.05 -48.80 0.81
C THR A 60 9.18 -48.50 -0.68
N ALA A 61 8.36 -47.59 -1.19
CA ALA A 61 8.62 -46.89 -2.44
C ALA A 61 8.13 -45.45 -2.29
N GLY A 62 9.07 -44.51 -2.30
CA GLY A 62 8.77 -43.09 -2.31
C GLY A 62 7.85 -42.75 -3.48
N VAL A 63 6.80 -42.00 -3.18
CA VAL A 63 6.06 -41.27 -4.20
C VAL A 63 6.58 -39.85 -4.14
N ALA A 64 7.54 -39.57 -5.02
CA ALA A 64 7.72 -38.25 -5.57
C ALA A 64 6.38 -37.87 -6.22
N ALA A 65 5.59 -37.04 -5.54
CA ALA A 65 4.51 -36.33 -6.20
C ALA A 65 5.16 -35.30 -7.12
N VAL A 66 5.39 -35.69 -8.38
CA VAL A 66 5.56 -34.74 -9.48
C VAL A 66 4.21 -34.06 -9.64
N LEU A 67 4.00 -33.01 -8.86
CA LEU A 67 2.99 -32.01 -9.15
C LEU A 67 3.49 -31.24 -10.37
N THR A 68 3.07 -31.66 -11.56
CA THR A 68 2.85 -30.72 -12.66
C THR A 68 1.71 -29.77 -12.23
N GLY A 69 2.07 -28.82 -11.37
CA GLY A 69 1.23 -27.75 -10.85
C GLY A 69 1.96 -26.42 -10.97
N ALA A 70 2.71 -26.24 -12.06
CA ALA A 70 3.38 -24.99 -12.36
C ALA A 70 2.39 -24.05 -13.06
N LEU A 71 1.49 -23.43 -12.28
CA LEU A 71 0.84 -22.12 -12.51
C LEU A 71 -0.41 -21.87 -11.64
N VAL A 72 -0.62 -22.61 -10.55
CA VAL A 72 -1.71 -22.31 -9.60
C VAL A 72 -1.18 -21.65 -8.31
N VAL A 73 0.08 -21.89 -7.95
CA VAL A 73 0.66 -21.40 -6.68
C VAL A 73 0.73 -19.86 -6.64
N GLY A 74 1.09 -19.19 -7.74
CA GLY A 74 1.22 -17.73 -7.76
C GLY A 74 -0.11 -16.98 -7.59
N ASN A 75 -1.17 -17.42 -8.29
CA ASN A 75 -2.50 -16.82 -8.13
C ASN A 75 -3.09 -17.17 -6.75
N VAL A 76 -2.94 -18.41 -6.28
CA VAL A 76 -3.44 -18.80 -4.95
C VAL A 76 -2.76 -18.02 -3.82
N THR A 77 -1.45 -17.72 -3.93
CA THR A 77 -0.78 -16.89 -2.93
C THR A 77 -1.25 -15.44 -2.94
N LEU A 78 -1.45 -14.85 -4.13
CA LEU A 78 -1.93 -13.46 -4.26
C LEU A 78 -3.40 -13.32 -3.83
N ASP A 79 -4.24 -14.30 -4.18
CA ASP A 79 -5.65 -14.35 -3.79
C ASP A 79 -5.79 -14.54 -2.26
N ALA A 80 -4.93 -15.36 -1.65
CA ALA A 80 -4.93 -15.59 -0.21
C ALA A 80 -4.47 -14.35 0.58
N THR A 81 -3.43 -13.64 0.14
CA THR A 81 -2.98 -12.40 0.80
C THR A 81 -4.01 -11.27 0.67
N SER A 82 -4.73 -11.22 -0.45
CA SER A 82 -5.81 -10.24 -0.66
C SER A 82 -7.00 -10.56 0.23
N ALA A 83 -7.40 -11.84 0.32
CA ALA A 83 -8.48 -12.26 1.22
C ALA A 83 -8.13 -11.98 2.70
N TYR A 84 -6.88 -12.25 3.10
CA TYR A 84 -6.40 -11.92 4.44
C TYR A 84 -6.50 -10.43 4.74
N ALA A 85 -6.02 -9.58 3.82
CA ALA A 85 -6.11 -8.14 3.96
C ALA A 85 -7.55 -7.65 4.08
N SER A 86 -8.47 -8.22 3.28
CA SER A 86 -9.88 -7.86 3.37
C SER A 86 -10.49 -8.21 4.74
N GLU A 87 -10.12 -9.35 5.32
CA GLU A 87 -10.58 -9.74 6.65
C GLU A 87 -10.02 -8.84 7.75
N VAL A 88 -8.72 -8.55 7.71
CA VAL A 88 -8.05 -7.60 8.62
C VAL A 88 -8.72 -6.24 8.57
N LEU A 89 -8.90 -5.68 7.37
CA LEU A 89 -9.44 -4.33 7.18
C LEU A 89 -10.88 -4.21 7.65
N ARG A 90 -11.73 -5.21 7.37
CA ARG A 90 -13.13 -5.23 7.85
C ARG A 90 -13.21 -5.40 9.36
N THR A 91 -12.32 -6.20 9.93
CA THR A 91 -12.24 -6.37 11.38
C THR A 91 -11.78 -5.08 12.04
N ALA A 92 -10.72 -4.46 11.53
CA ALA A 92 -10.22 -3.16 11.99
C ALA A 92 -11.31 -2.10 11.88
N ALA A 93 -12.01 -1.98 10.74
CA ALA A 93 -13.13 -1.07 10.58
C ALA A 93 -14.23 -1.27 11.65
N THR A 94 -14.53 -2.52 12.00
CA THR A 94 -15.49 -2.85 13.06
C THR A 94 -15.00 -2.44 14.46
N GLN A 95 -13.70 -2.51 14.73
CA GLN A 95 -13.13 -2.03 16.01
C GLN A 95 -13.06 -0.50 16.04
N THR A 96 -12.63 0.12 14.95
CA THR A 96 -12.53 1.58 14.78
C THR A 96 -13.82 2.29 15.14
N ILE A 97 -14.97 1.76 14.74
CA ILE A 97 -16.27 2.39 15.03
C ILE A 97 -16.61 2.41 16.53
N GLN A 98 -15.97 1.55 17.33
CA GLN A 98 -16.14 1.50 18.78
C GLN A 98 -15.13 2.40 19.51
N TYR A 99 -14.07 2.85 18.82
CA TYR A 99 -13.07 3.73 19.39
C TYR A 99 -13.61 5.16 19.49
N ALA A 100 -13.54 5.74 20.68
CA ALA A 100 -13.95 7.12 20.90
C ALA A 100 -12.93 8.07 20.26
N ASP A 101 -13.41 8.98 19.42
CA ASP A 101 -12.53 9.98 18.80
C ASP A 101 -11.90 10.90 19.84
N LEU A 102 -10.65 11.28 19.56
CA LEU A 102 -9.96 12.33 20.30
C LEU A 102 -10.54 13.67 19.84
N VAL A 103 -11.34 14.29 20.70
CA VAL A 103 -11.97 15.59 20.44
C VAL A 103 -11.34 16.63 21.35
N PRO A 104 -10.62 17.63 20.81
CA PRO A 104 -10.05 18.70 21.63
C PRO A 104 -11.14 19.60 22.20
N GLY A 105 -10.96 20.01 23.46
CA GLY A 105 -11.74 21.04 24.12
C GLY A 105 -11.38 22.46 23.67
N SER A 106 -12.07 23.45 24.23
CA SER A 106 -11.78 24.86 23.93
C SER A 106 -10.37 25.24 24.42
N GLY A 107 -9.53 25.69 23.49
CA GLY A 107 -8.12 26.03 23.76
C GLY A 107 -7.15 24.86 23.65
N GLU A 108 -7.65 23.63 23.45
CA GLU A 108 -6.84 22.45 23.16
C GLU A 108 -6.75 22.21 21.66
N TYR A 109 -5.81 21.35 21.28
CA TYR A 109 -5.57 20.92 19.90
C TYR A 109 -5.52 19.39 19.83
N LEU A 110 -6.09 18.81 18.77
CA LEU A 110 -5.74 17.48 18.32
C LEU A 110 -4.45 17.60 17.51
N ARG A 111 -3.36 17.08 18.08
CA ARG A 111 -2.05 17.04 17.44
C ARG A 111 -1.85 15.70 16.74
N ALA A 112 -1.57 15.75 15.44
CA ALA A 112 -0.97 14.64 14.70
C ALA A 112 0.54 14.89 14.58
N ARG A 113 1.33 14.05 15.23
CA ARG A 113 2.79 14.09 15.21
C ARG A 113 3.32 12.97 14.33
N THR A 114 4.15 13.33 13.35
CA THR A 114 4.85 12.39 12.49
C THR A 114 6.35 12.53 12.74
N HIS A 115 6.97 11.45 13.20
CA HIS A 115 8.41 11.25 13.15
C HIS A 115 8.72 10.43 11.90
N ALA A 116 9.46 10.99 10.95
CA ALA A 116 9.68 10.36 9.65
C ALA A 116 11.17 10.20 9.37
N ARG A 117 11.53 9.08 8.77
CA ARG A 117 12.83 8.85 8.13
C ARG A 117 12.60 8.74 6.64
N TRP A 118 12.93 9.79 5.91
CA TRP A 118 12.90 9.81 4.45
C TRP A 118 14.30 9.76 3.89
N GLN A 119 14.44 9.28 2.67
CA GLN A 119 15.72 9.24 1.99
C GLN A 119 15.90 10.57 1.24
N ALA A 120 16.93 11.31 1.63
CA ALA A 120 17.32 12.54 0.95
C ALA A 120 18.38 12.19 -0.10
N CYS A 121 17.97 12.18 -1.37
CA CYS A 121 18.85 11.88 -2.48
C CYS A 121 19.33 13.17 -3.16
N GLU A 122 20.64 13.34 -3.26
CA GLU A 122 21.25 14.41 -4.06
C GLU A 122 21.53 13.89 -5.48
N MET A 123 20.88 14.50 -6.49
CA MET A 123 21.15 14.17 -7.89
C MET A 123 22.49 14.80 -8.30
N VAL A 124 23.55 14.00 -8.38
CA VAL A 124 24.87 14.49 -8.79
C VAL A 124 24.88 14.67 -10.32
N GLY A 125 24.96 15.93 -10.76
CA GLY A 125 24.72 16.36 -12.14
C GLY A 125 25.72 15.92 -13.23
N ASP A 126 26.56 14.90 -13.00
CA ASP A 126 27.51 14.42 -14.02
C ASP A 126 27.10 13.11 -14.71
N GLY A 127 25.95 12.53 -14.33
CA GLY A 127 25.42 11.30 -14.95
C GLY A 127 26.27 10.05 -14.69
N SER A 128 27.24 10.12 -13.76
CA SER A 128 28.20 9.06 -13.49
C SER A 128 28.50 8.87 -12.00
N GLN A 129 27.51 8.96 -11.12
CA GLN A 129 27.65 8.30 -9.81
C GLN A 129 26.32 8.14 -9.09
N GLN A 130 26.26 7.02 -8.38
CA GLN A 130 25.23 6.58 -7.43
C GLN A 130 24.62 7.78 -6.69
N ASP A 131 23.31 7.98 -6.83
CA ASP A 131 22.56 8.94 -6.01
C ASP A 131 22.91 8.62 -4.54
N LYS A 132 23.59 9.54 -3.86
CA LYS A 132 23.89 9.37 -2.44
C LYS A 132 22.61 9.71 -1.69
N CYS A 133 21.74 8.73 -1.56
CA CYS A 133 20.58 8.81 -0.69
C CYS A 133 21.04 8.56 0.75
N GLU A 134 20.87 9.55 1.61
CA GLU A 134 21.10 9.40 3.04
C GLU A 134 19.76 9.47 3.79
N PRO A 135 19.58 8.68 4.85
CA PRO A 135 18.44 8.86 5.74
C PRO A 135 18.43 10.28 6.34
N ASN A 136 17.27 10.92 6.28
CA ASN A 136 17.00 12.21 6.88
C ASN A 136 15.79 12.07 7.82
N ASP A 137 16.05 12.22 9.12
CA ASP A 137 15.03 12.17 10.16
C ASP A 137 14.37 13.56 10.27
N GLN A 138 13.04 13.60 10.19
CA GLN A 138 12.20 14.79 10.22
C GLN A 138 11.10 14.66 11.27
N ILE A 139 10.64 15.81 11.78
CA ILE A 139 9.47 15.89 12.65
C ILE A 139 8.45 16.81 12.00
N LEU A 140 7.19 16.40 12.03
CA LEU A 140 6.08 17.17 11.53
C LEU A 140 4.90 17.07 12.50
N ASP A 141 4.51 18.19 13.09
CA ASP A 141 3.39 18.25 14.02
C ASP A 141 2.30 19.17 13.43
N VAL A 142 1.09 18.62 13.28
CA VAL A 142 -0.10 19.37 12.87
C VAL A 142 -1.03 19.50 14.05
N TYR A 143 -1.46 20.72 14.35
CA TYR A 143 -2.31 21.05 15.48
C TYR A 143 -3.67 21.55 14.96
N MET A 144 -4.69 20.69 15.05
CA MET A 144 -6.07 21.02 14.71
C MET A 144 -6.81 21.52 15.96
N PRO A 145 -7.31 22.76 16.00
CA PRO A 145 -8.12 23.25 17.11
C PRO A 145 -9.52 22.59 17.15
N ALA A 146 -10.24 22.79 18.26
CA ALA A 146 -11.62 22.28 18.44
C ALA A 146 -12.62 22.73 17.35
N ASP A 147 -12.44 23.93 16.80
CA ASP A 147 -13.14 24.36 15.60
C ASP A 147 -12.25 24.08 14.38
N PRO A 148 -12.51 23.04 13.56
CA PRO A 148 -11.66 22.70 12.44
C PRO A 148 -11.65 23.78 11.35
N ALA A 149 -12.60 24.74 11.35
CA ALA A 149 -12.58 25.88 10.45
C ALA A 149 -11.69 27.04 10.95
N ALA A 150 -11.15 26.97 12.16
CA ALA A 150 -10.25 27.98 12.70
C ALA A 150 -8.83 27.85 12.13
N GLU A 151 -7.90 28.66 12.65
CA GLU A 151 -6.49 28.61 12.27
C GLU A 151 -5.77 27.42 12.91
N TRP A 152 -5.18 26.57 12.07
CA TRP A 152 -4.36 25.43 12.48
C TRP A 152 -2.89 25.85 12.55
N VAL A 153 -2.08 25.05 13.23
CA VAL A 153 -0.62 25.23 13.28
C VAL A 153 0.08 24.03 12.66
N LEU A 154 1.09 24.29 11.85
CA LEU A 154 2.04 23.31 11.36
C LEU A 154 3.42 23.66 11.89
N TYR A 155 4.03 22.74 12.63
CA TYR A 155 5.44 22.79 12.99
C TYR A 155 6.18 21.72 12.20
N ARG A 156 7.33 22.08 11.62
CA ARG A 156 8.16 21.13 10.88
C ARG A 156 9.64 21.34 11.18
N ASP A 157 10.31 20.24 11.50
CA ASP A 157 11.76 20.09 11.46
C ASP A 157 12.12 19.25 10.22
N TRP A 158 12.74 19.88 9.24
CA TRP A 158 13.19 19.30 7.98
C TRP A 158 14.47 18.47 8.11
N GLY A 159 15.02 18.34 9.32
CA GLY A 159 16.26 17.61 9.59
C GLY A 159 17.45 18.29 8.93
N ASN A 160 18.12 17.59 8.03
CA ASN A 160 19.26 18.14 7.27
C ASN A 160 18.86 18.95 6.02
N MET A 161 17.56 19.06 5.72
CA MET A 161 17.04 19.82 4.59
C MET A 161 16.61 21.24 4.98
N GLN A 162 16.49 22.12 3.99
CA GLN A 162 15.95 23.46 4.16
C GLN A 162 14.43 23.46 4.01
N GLY A 163 13.74 24.22 4.87
CA GLY A 163 12.31 24.39 4.80
C GLY A 163 11.85 25.21 3.61
N VAL A 164 10.63 24.93 3.16
CA VAL A 164 10.08 25.50 1.92
C VAL A 164 9.64 26.94 2.10
N LEU A 165 9.18 27.33 3.29
CA LEU A 165 8.64 28.68 3.54
C LEU A 165 9.71 29.66 3.98
N THR A 166 10.58 29.24 4.90
CA THR A 166 11.56 30.13 5.54
C THR A 166 12.98 29.94 5.00
N GLY A 167 13.27 28.79 4.36
CA GLY A 167 14.63 28.36 4.06
C GLY A 167 15.41 27.87 5.29
N GLU A 168 14.84 27.96 6.48
CA GLU A 168 15.41 27.41 7.73
C GLU A 168 15.01 25.93 7.87
N SER A 169 15.83 25.14 8.56
CA SER A 169 15.50 23.71 8.78
C SER A 169 14.29 23.52 9.69
N ILE A 170 13.93 24.53 10.49
CA ILE A 170 12.73 24.52 11.32
C ILE A 170 11.81 25.63 10.83
N GLU A 171 10.54 25.30 10.59
CA GLU A 171 9.52 26.28 10.25
C GLU A 171 8.23 26.04 11.02
N THR A 172 7.51 27.11 11.29
CA THR A 172 6.16 27.07 11.85
C THR A 172 5.26 27.96 11.01
N THR A 173 4.13 27.43 10.57
CA THR A 173 3.16 28.16 9.77
C THR A 173 1.75 27.92 10.26
N ARG A 174 0.86 28.82 9.88
CA ARG A 174 -0.52 28.89 10.35
C ARG A 174 -1.44 29.11 9.17
N ALA A 175 -2.53 28.36 9.12
CA ALA A 175 -3.51 28.46 8.05
C ALA A 175 -4.91 28.11 8.56
N VAL A 176 -5.89 28.91 8.14
CA VAL A 176 -7.31 28.60 8.35
C VAL A 176 -7.63 27.25 7.71
N GLY A 177 -8.30 26.36 8.44
CA GLY A 177 -8.70 25.05 7.93
C GLY A 177 -7.56 24.10 7.57
N GLY A 178 -6.32 24.38 8.02
CA GLY A 178 -5.16 23.53 7.75
C GLY A 178 -4.60 23.61 6.33
N TYR A 179 -5.00 24.61 5.53
CA TYR A 179 -4.51 24.83 4.15
C TYR A 179 -3.08 25.39 4.12
N PHE A 180 -2.11 24.63 4.63
CA PHE A 180 -0.70 24.99 4.62
C PHE A 180 -0.11 24.97 3.20
N TYR A 181 0.86 25.85 2.92
CA TYR A 181 1.57 26.02 1.64
C TYR A 181 0.70 26.46 0.45
N ASP A 182 -0.29 25.66 0.03
CA ASP A 182 -1.29 25.90 -1.04
C ASP A 182 -2.40 24.83 -0.93
N PRO A 183 -3.66 25.06 -1.34
CA PRO A 183 -4.74 24.07 -1.37
C PRO A 183 -4.39 22.68 -1.93
N VAL A 184 -3.41 22.56 -2.83
CA VAL A 184 -2.98 21.26 -3.39
C VAL A 184 -2.12 20.44 -2.41
N TYR A 185 -1.39 21.10 -1.49
CA TYR A 185 -0.46 20.46 -0.54
C TYR A 185 -0.94 20.55 0.92
N SER A 186 -2.24 20.77 1.12
CA SER A 186 -2.85 20.81 2.44
C SER A 186 -2.70 19.48 3.17
N TRP A 187 -2.46 19.53 4.48
CA TRP A 187 -2.42 18.33 5.34
C TRP A 187 -3.77 17.61 5.40
N VAL A 188 -4.84 18.39 5.22
CA VAL A 188 -6.21 17.91 5.06
C VAL A 188 -6.76 18.48 3.76
N ASN A 189 -6.97 17.61 2.78
CA ASN A 189 -7.47 17.98 1.45
C ASN A 189 -8.94 17.62 1.24
N VAL A 190 -9.63 17.15 2.29
CA VAL A 190 -11.04 16.72 2.25
C VAL A 190 -11.77 17.19 3.51
N ASP A 191 -13.04 17.55 3.37
CA ASP A 191 -13.91 17.68 4.55
C ASP A 191 -14.30 16.27 5.01
N TYR A 192 -13.94 15.91 6.24
CA TYR A 192 -14.26 14.59 6.79
C TYR A 192 -15.77 14.33 6.89
N ALA A 193 -16.61 15.37 6.94
CA ALA A 193 -18.05 15.24 6.92
C ALA A 193 -18.60 14.80 5.54
N GLU A 194 -17.84 15.00 4.46
CA GLU A 194 -18.23 14.57 3.11
C GLU A 194 -17.89 13.10 2.84
N ILE A 195 -17.02 12.49 3.65
CA ILE A 195 -16.61 11.10 3.48
C ILE A 195 -17.77 10.17 3.86
N PRO A 196 -18.24 9.30 2.95
CA PRO A 196 -19.27 8.33 3.29
C PRO A 196 -18.85 7.40 4.43
N THR A 197 -19.79 7.06 5.30
CA THR A 197 -19.55 6.19 6.46
C THR A 197 -19.84 4.70 6.20
N ASP A 198 -20.19 4.36 4.95
CA ASP A 198 -20.24 2.98 4.45
C ASP A 198 -19.01 2.72 3.56
N GLY A 199 -18.34 1.58 3.72
CA GLY A 199 -17.08 1.33 3.04
C GLY A 199 -17.21 1.12 1.52
N ALA A 200 -18.36 0.63 1.03
CA ALA A 200 -18.58 0.56 -0.42
C ALA A 200 -18.80 1.97 -0.98
N ALA A 201 -19.60 2.79 -0.30
CA ALA A 201 -19.83 4.17 -0.69
C ALA A 201 -18.55 5.01 -0.62
N ALA A 202 -17.69 4.79 0.39
CA ALA A 202 -16.42 5.48 0.53
C ALA A 202 -15.45 5.11 -0.61
N TYR A 203 -15.40 3.82 -1.01
CA TYR A 203 -14.66 3.40 -2.19
C TYR A 203 -15.15 4.11 -3.45
N GLU A 204 -16.45 4.08 -3.73
CA GLU A 204 -17.04 4.72 -4.92
C GLU A 204 -16.84 6.24 -4.91
N TRP A 205 -16.86 6.87 -3.72
CA TRP A 205 -16.62 8.30 -3.57
C TRP A 205 -15.17 8.68 -3.91
N ILE A 206 -14.18 7.90 -3.48
CA ILE A 206 -12.78 8.08 -3.87
C ILE A 206 -12.61 7.81 -5.37
N ASP A 207 -13.11 6.67 -5.84
CA ASP A 207 -12.97 6.18 -7.20
C ASP A 207 -13.64 7.13 -8.22
N GLY A 208 -14.72 7.79 -7.82
CA GLY A 208 -15.40 8.83 -8.60
C GLY A 208 -14.59 10.12 -8.79
N GLN A 209 -13.58 10.38 -7.96
CA GLN A 209 -12.73 11.58 -8.04
C GLN A 209 -11.49 11.42 -8.91
N TYR A 210 -11.22 10.19 -9.39
CA TYR A 210 -10.08 9.91 -10.25
C TYR A 210 -10.06 10.82 -11.49
N ASN A 211 -8.99 11.59 -11.63
CA ASN A 211 -8.77 12.52 -12.74
C ASN A 211 -7.50 12.22 -13.56
N GLY A 212 -6.87 11.07 -13.33
CA GLY A 212 -5.60 10.68 -13.95
C GLY A 212 -4.37 11.11 -13.14
N GLY A 213 -3.17 10.91 -13.69
CA GLY A 213 -1.90 11.27 -13.05
C GLY A 213 -1.21 10.12 -12.31
N SER A 214 -1.98 9.22 -11.70
CA SER A 214 -1.50 7.94 -11.14
C SER A 214 -1.30 6.90 -12.24
N ALA A 215 -0.44 5.89 -12.03
CA ALA A 215 -0.17 4.87 -13.07
C ALA A 215 -1.32 3.86 -13.21
N SER A 216 -2.20 3.77 -12.22
CA SER A 216 -3.48 3.07 -12.32
C SER A 216 -4.56 3.73 -11.44
N ARG A 217 -5.82 3.40 -11.69
CA ARG A 217 -6.95 3.83 -10.84
C ARG A 217 -6.88 3.19 -9.45
N ASP A 218 -6.45 1.94 -9.36
CA ASP A 218 -6.26 1.25 -8.07
C ASP A 218 -5.15 1.92 -7.22
N GLU A 219 -4.11 2.45 -7.87
CA GLU A 219 -3.04 3.24 -7.22
C GLU A 219 -3.58 4.53 -6.67
N ASP A 220 -4.31 5.27 -7.51
CA ASP A 220 -4.91 6.53 -7.11
C ASP A 220 -5.84 6.33 -5.90
N ASN A 221 -6.70 5.31 -5.94
CA ASN A 221 -7.62 5.01 -4.84
C ASN A 221 -6.87 4.65 -3.56
N PHE A 222 -5.83 3.81 -3.64
CA PHE A 222 -5.05 3.41 -2.48
C PHE A 222 -4.33 4.62 -1.85
N VAL A 223 -3.61 5.39 -2.68
CA VAL A 223 -2.83 6.55 -2.24
C VAL A 223 -3.75 7.61 -1.62
N ARG A 224 -4.88 7.95 -2.24
CA ARG A 224 -5.82 8.93 -1.68
C ARG A 224 -6.37 8.50 -0.33
N ILE A 225 -6.76 7.23 -0.19
CA ILE A 225 -7.27 6.74 1.09
C ILE A 225 -6.17 6.75 2.16
N ALA A 226 -4.95 6.30 1.81
CA ALA A 226 -3.80 6.34 2.70
C ALA A 226 -3.47 7.78 3.14
N ASP A 227 -3.47 8.74 2.21
CA ASP A 227 -3.24 10.16 2.48
C ASP A 227 -4.26 10.76 3.46
N ILE A 228 -5.54 10.40 3.31
CA ILE A 228 -6.58 10.86 4.23
C ILE A 228 -6.37 10.23 5.62
N LEU A 229 -6.12 8.92 5.67
CA LEU A 229 -5.98 8.18 6.93
C LEU A 229 -4.72 8.57 7.72
N ARG A 230 -3.58 8.80 7.04
CA ARG A 230 -2.32 9.19 7.67
C ARG A 230 -2.35 10.59 8.29
N SER A 231 -3.39 11.39 8.01
CA SER A 231 -3.55 12.69 8.68
C SER A 231 -3.59 12.52 10.20
N GLY A 232 -4.09 11.38 10.69
CA GLY A 232 -4.31 11.10 12.11
C GLY A 232 -5.54 11.81 12.70
N LEU A 233 -6.31 12.53 11.88
CA LEU A 233 -7.39 13.44 12.32
C LEU A 233 -8.80 13.00 11.87
N VAL A 234 -8.90 11.97 11.02
CA VAL A 234 -10.19 11.48 10.50
C VAL A 234 -11.02 10.89 11.63
N PRO A 235 -12.29 11.28 11.85
CA PRO A 235 -13.17 10.68 12.87
C PRO A 235 -13.46 9.18 12.64
N ALA A 236 -13.92 8.48 13.67
CA ALA A 236 -14.03 7.02 13.72
C ALA A 236 -14.92 6.43 12.61
N ALA A 237 -16.10 7.01 12.37
CA ALA A 237 -17.03 6.49 11.36
C ALA A 237 -16.46 6.59 9.92
N PRO A 238 -16.00 7.76 9.42
CA PRO A 238 -15.36 7.83 8.12
C PRO A 238 -14.03 7.06 8.08
N ARG A 239 -13.25 7.03 9.17
CA ARG A 239 -12.01 6.23 9.27
C ARG A 239 -12.29 4.74 9.08
N ALA A 240 -13.32 4.21 9.72
CA ALA A 240 -13.76 2.82 9.55
C ALA A 240 -14.19 2.53 8.11
N ALA A 241 -14.95 3.44 7.49
CA ALA A 241 -15.39 3.29 6.11
C ALA A 241 -14.23 3.27 5.12
N LEU A 242 -13.24 4.15 5.29
CA LEU A 242 -12.02 4.17 4.49
C LEU A 242 -11.18 2.88 4.65
N LEU A 243 -11.09 2.33 5.86
CA LEU A 243 -10.44 1.04 6.08
C LEU A 243 -11.19 -0.09 5.35
N ASP A 244 -12.52 -0.17 5.42
CA ASP A 244 -13.27 -1.15 4.60
C ASP A 244 -13.13 -0.87 3.09
N ALA A 245 -13.02 0.39 2.66
CA ALA A 245 -12.81 0.76 1.27
C ALA A 245 -11.47 0.21 0.72
N LEU A 246 -10.40 0.24 1.51
CA LEU A 246 -9.12 -0.38 1.14
C LEU A 246 -9.26 -1.88 0.85
N SER A 247 -10.20 -2.58 1.50
CA SER A 247 -10.43 -4.02 1.29
C SER A 247 -10.95 -4.37 -0.11
N ARG A 248 -11.40 -3.35 -0.85
CA ARG A 248 -12.04 -3.46 -2.17
C ARG A 248 -11.07 -3.16 -3.30
N ILE A 249 -9.90 -2.60 -3.00
CA ILE A 249 -8.89 -2.26 -3.99
C ILE A 249 -8.11 -3.52 -4.38
N PRO A 250 -8.08 -3.89 -5.67
CA PRO A 250 -7.31 -5.03 -6.15
C PRO A 250 -5.82 -4.93 -5.81
N GLY A 251 -5.26 -6.00 -5.25
CA GLY A 251 -3.83 -6.11 -4.93
C GLY A 251 -3.44 -5.59 -3.55
N VAL A 252 -4.38 -5.07 -2.75
CA VAL A 252 -4.13 -4.75 -1.34
C VAL A 252 -3.84 -6.02 -0.56
N THR A 253 -2.78 -5.98 0.24
CA THR A 253 -2.28 -7.06 1.08
C THR A 253 -2.07 -6.56 2.51
N ALA A 254 -2.04 -7.48 3.47
CA ALA A 254 -1.78 -7.17 4.87
C ALA A 254 -0.59 -7.99 5.40
N THR A 255 0.17 -7.41 6.33
CA THR A 255 1.30 -8.06 7.02
C THR A 255 1.27 -7.69 8.49
N ASP A 256 1.17 -8.69 9.36
CA ASP A 256 1.10 -8.48 10.80
C ASP A 256 2.47 -8.12 11.40
N ASP A 257 2.41 -7.65 12.65
CA ASP A 257 3.57 -7.45 13.52
C ASP A 257 4.67 -6.56 12.89
N VAL A 258 4.24 -5.51 12.18
CA VAL A 258 5.15 -4.53 11.58
C VAL A 258 5.34 -3.35 12.52
N ALA A 259 6.59 -3.10 12.90
CA ALA A 259 6.97 -1.95 13.69
C ALA A 259 7.08 -0.67 12.85
N ASN A 260 6.57 0.44 13.38
CA ASN A 260 6.80 1.78 12.86
C ASN A 260 8.20 2.30 13.26
N LEU A 261 8.53 3.55 12.90
CA LEU A 261 9.86 4.13 13.18
C LEU A 261 10.22 4.15 14.69
N ASP A 262 9.22 4.28 15.56
CA ASP A 262 9.39 4.37 17.01
C ASP A 262 9.24 3.00 17.70
N GLY A 263 9.10 1.92 16.92
CA GLY A 263 8.99 0.54 17.43
C GLY A 263 7.58 0.11 17.84
N VAL A 264 6.57 0.95 17.66
CA VAL A 264 5.17 0.58 17.90
C VAL A 264 4.71 -0.36 16.79
N THR A 265 4.18 -1.50 17.18
CA THR A 265 3.82 -2.58 16.26
C THR A 265 2.34 -2.53 15.90
N GLY A 266 2.04 -2.69 14.61
CA GLY A 266 0.68 -2.76 14.07
C GLY A 266 0.59 -3.70 12.87
N VAL A 267 -0.44 -3.52 12.05
CA VAL A 267 -0.64 -4.28 10.81
C VAL A 267 -0.35 -3.38 9.61
N ALA A 268 0.61 -3.77 8.78
CA ALA A 268 0.90 -3.05 7.54
C ALA A 268 -0.12 -3.44 6.47
N ILE A 269 -0.79 -2.45 5.88
CA ILE A 269 -1.71 -2.58 4.76
C ILE A 269 -1.04 -1.93 3.56
N GLY A 270 -0.83 -2.70 2.49
CA GLY A 270 0.00 -2.23 1.39
C GLY A 270 -0.33 -2.84 0.05
N ARG A 271 0.20 -2.22 -1.00
CA ARG A 271 0.02 -2.67 -2.39
C ARG A 271 1.34 -2.55 -3.14
N ASN A 272 1.65 -3.56 -3.95
CA ASN A 272 2.75 -3.47 -4.91
C ASN A 272 2.26 -2.70 -6.13
N GLU A 273 3.06 -1.77 -6.61
CA GLU A 273 2.78 -0.90 -7.75
C GLU A 273 3.50 -1.41 -9.01
N PRO A 274 2.85 -2.21 -9.87
CA PRO A 274 3.54 -2.90 -10.96
C PRO A 274 4.11 -1.91 -11.99
N PHE A 275 3.48 -0.75 -12.13
CA PHE A 275 3.89 0.32 -13.03
C PHE A 275 4.92 1.28 -12.41
N ARG A 276 5.29 1.09 -11.13
CA ARG A 276 6.35 1.81 -10.39
C ARG A 276 7.53 0.89 -10.08
N ALA A 277 7.90 0.04 -11.04
CA ALA A 277 8.93 -0.98 -10.84
C ALA A 277 8.71 -1.87 -9.60
N GLY A 278 7.44 -2.10 -9.23
CA GLY A 278 7.04 -2.93 -8.10
C GLY A 278 7.14 -2.26 -6.73
N GLU A 279 7.35 -0.93 -6.66
CA GLU A 279 7.36 -0.18 -5.40
C GLU A 279 6.19 -0.60 -4.52
N ARG A 280 6.44 -0.78 -3.21
CA ARG A 280 5.40 -1.14 -2.27
C ARG A 280 5.19 -0.02 -1.28
N GLN A 281 3.98 0.52 -1.23
CA GLN A 281 3.57 1.54 -0.28
C GLN A 281 2.65 0.92 0.75
N GLU A 282 2.87 1.24 2.02
CA GLU A 282 2.10 0.71 3.13
C GLU A 282 1.78 1.77 4.18
N ILE A 283 0.55 1.74 4.69
CA ILE A 283 0.19 2.32 5.98
C ILE A 283 0.30 1.23 7.05
N ILE A 284 0.73 1.58 8.24
CA ILE A 284 0.74 0.69 9.42
C ILE A 284 -0.40 1.16 10.31
N ILE A 285 -1.37 0.29 10.57
CA ILE A 285 -2.53 0.61 11.40
C ILE A 285 -2.44 -0.07 12.77
N ASP A 286 -2.94 0.61 13.80
CA ASP A 286 -3.38 -0.07 15.02
C ASP A 286 -4.76 -0.69 14.76
N PRO A 287 -4.87 -2.03 14.74
CA PRO A 287 -6.12 -2.71 14.38
C PRO A 287 -7.25 -2.51 15.40
N ASN A 288 -6.96 -2.00 16.61
CA ASN A 288 -7.97 -1.77 17.65
C ASN A 288 -8.60 -0.38 17.57
N THR A 289 -7.85 0.61 17.07
CA THR A 289 -8.28 2.02 17.01
C THR A 289 -8.54 2.49 15.59
N GLY A 290 -7.97 1.79 14.60
CA GLY A 290 -7.99 2.17 13.19
C GLY A 290 -7.09 3.35 12.85
N LEU A 291 -6.30 3.85 13.80
CA LEU A 291 -5.37 4.92 13.57
C LEU A 291 -4.19 4.40 12.75
N VAL A 292 -3.75 5.19 11.76
CA VAL A 292 -2.46 4.99 11.11
C VAL A 292 -1.38 5.41 12.11
N ILE A 293 -0.53 4.46 12.48
CA ILE A 293 0.58 4.66 13.42
C ILE A 293 1.92 4.82 12.72
N GLY A 294 1.94 4.75 11.39
CA GLY A 294 3.15 4.93 10.58
C GLY A 294 2.92 4.54 9.14
N GLU A 295 3.93 4.75 8.32
CA GLU A 295 3.95 4.41 6.90
C GLU A 295 5.33 3.85 6.57
N ARG A 296 5.39 3.01 5.54
CA ARG A 296 6.66 2.64 4.94
C ARG A 296 6.54 2.45 3.44
N ALA A 297 7.61 2.79 2.73
CA ALA A 297 7.76 2.49 1.32
C ALA A 297 8.95 1.54 1.13
N LEU A 298 8.79 0.51 0.30
CA LEU A 298 9.83 -0.45 -0.04
C LEU A 298 10.11 -0.41 -1.54
N ALA A 299 11.38 -0.49 -1.90
CA ALA A 299 11.80 -0.59 -3.29
C ALA A 299 11.38 -1.92 -3.90
N GLY A 300 10.69 -1.88 -5.04
CA GLY A 300 10.21 -3.07 -5.76
C GLY A 300 11.22 -3.75 -6.66
N ALA A 301 12.37 -3.12 -6.87
CA ALA A 301 13.40 -3.59 -7.77
C ALA A 301 14.77 -3.05 -7.35
N THR A 302 15.82 -3.73 -7.79
CA THR A 302 17.19 -3.23 -7.67
C THR A 302 17.44 -2.18 -8.76
N LEU A 303 17.08 -0.93 -8.47
CA LEU A 303 17.19 0.22 -9.37
C LEU A 303 17.57 1.47 -8.55
N PHE A 304 18.23 2.45 -9.18
CA PHE A 304 18.56 3.75 -8.57
C PHE A 304 19.28 3.65 -7.21
N GLY A 305 20.20 2.67 -7.06
CA GLY A 305 20.94 2.47 -5.81
C GLY A 305 20.18 1.70 -4.72
N TRP A 306 18.89 1.42 -4.90
CA TRP A 306 18.10 0.58 -4.01
C TRP A 306 18.31 -0.91 -4.30
N THR A 307 18.17 -1.71 -3.25
CA THR A 307 18.03 -3.18 -3.35
C THR A 307 16.57 -3.58 -3.27
N LEU A 308 16.21 -4.72 -3.86
CA LEU A 308 14.86 -5.26 -3.76
C LEU A 308 14.41 -5.36 -2.30
N ASN A 309 13.21 -4.86 -2.00
CA ASN A 309 12.58 -4.76 -0.68
C ASN A 309 13.33 -3.89 0.33
N GLN A 310 14.27 -3.05 -0.12
CA GLN A 310 14.89 -2.06 0.76
C GLN A 310 13.86 -1.02 1.20
N GLU A 311 13.86 -0.71 2.49
CA GLU A 311 13.06 0.37 3.04
C GLU A 311 13.58 1.74 2.55
N VAL A 312 12.71 2.45 1.85
CA VAL A 312 12.93 3.79 1.28
C VAL A 312 12.42 4.86 2.24
N SER A 313 11.36 4.57 3.00
CA SER A 313 10.88 5.44 4.05
C SER A 313 10.23 4.64 5.16
N LEU A 314 10.28 5.19 6.38
CA LEU A 314 9.56 4.69 7.54
C LEU A 314 9.13 5.86 8.42
N THR A 315 7.90 5.84 8.91
CA THR A 315 7.37 6.88 9.80
C THR A 315 6.76 6.27 11.06
N ALA A 316 6.59 7.10 12.08
CA ALA A 316 5.74 6.87 13.24
C ALA A 316 4.78 8.05 13.37
N ILE A 317 3.49 7.77 13.54
CA ILE A 317 2.41 8.75 13.60
C ILE A 317 1.67 8.57 14.93
N GLU A 318 1.46 9.67 15.65
CA GLU A 318 0.76 9.70 16.93
C GLU A 318 -0.29 10.82 16.93
N SER A 319 -1.53 10.49 17.31
CA SER A 319 -2.60 11.47 17.54
C SER A 319 -2.86 11.66 19.03
N THR A 320 -2.79 12.90 19.51
CA THR A 320 -2.92 13.25 20.94
C THR A 320 -3.63 14.59 21.15
N ILE A 321 -4.31 14.77 22.28
CA ILE A 321 -4.81 16.09 22.69
C ILE A 321 -3.71 16.83 23.44
N VAL A 322 -3.49 18.10 23.10
CA VAL A 322 -2.49 18.97 23.73
C VAL A 322 -3.05 20.36 24.03
N ASP A 323 -2.53 21.00 25.08
CA ASP A 323 -3.03 22.30 25.57
C ASP A 323 -2.40 23.52 24.86
N ALA A 324 -1.44 23.30 23.97
CA ALA A 324 -0.71 24.36 23.29
C ALA A 324 -0.16 23.91 21.93
N ALA A 325 -0.03 24.87 21.03
CA ALA A 325 0.67 24.77 19.76
C ALA A 325 1.78 25.86 19.70
N PRO A 326 2.90 25.60 19.00
CA PRO A 326 4.02 26.55 18.90
C PRO A 326 3.67 27.83 18.13
#